data_AF-A0A938QT75-F1
#
_entry.id   AF-A0A938QT75-F1
#
_cell.length_a   1.000
_cell.length_b   1.000
_cell.length_c   1.000
_cell.angle_alpha   90.00
_cell.angle_beta   90.00
_cell.angle_gamma   90.00
#
_symmetry.space_group_name_H-M   'P 1'
#
loop_
_entity.id
_entity.type
_entity.pdbx_description
1 polymer ?
#
loop_
_entity_poly.entity_id
_entity_poly.type
_entity_poly.pdbx_seq_one_letter_code
_entity_poly.pdbx_strand_id
1 'polypeptide(L)'
;AVIRFENHKLFSYWGQYQEDLYDRHFRHGGRRGVGGKAWENHSFREDPDKSFQPCHLNQGVEYQVLKLAATLAGEDVAYRCISIGGPQILGSNYRILGYSSPEAMYEAFQQDERAHVLGFFDFCQANKLVRFLRSQDWWNFAKGYNGAGQVEKYGSWIEAAFSAGEEILTG
;
A
#
# COMPACT_ATOMS: atom_id res chain seq x y z
N ALA A 1 11.21 5.78 5.76
CA ALA A 1 10.55 4.48 5.54
C ALA A 1 10.49 4.12 4.06
N VAL A 2 10.41 2.83 3.73
CA VAL A 2 10.03 2.37 2.39
C VAL A 2 8.54 2.66 2.19
N ILE A 3 8.16 3.20 1.04
CA ILE A 3 6.77 3.42 0.65
C ILE A 3 6.48 2.83 -0.73
N ARG A 4 5.19 2.60 -0.99
CA ARG A 4 4.64 2.29 -2.31
C ARG A 4 3.38 3.12 -2.51
N PHE A 5 3.35 3.96 -3.55
CA PHE A 5 2.22 4.81 -3.87
C PHE A 5 1.20 4.08 -4.75
N GLU A 6 -0.07 4.13 -4.38
CA GLU A 6 -1.14 3.40 -5.06
C GLU A 6 -2.01 4.35 -5.90
N ASN A 7 -1.66 4.53 -7.18
CA ASN A 7 -2.36 5.45 -8.09
C ASN A 7 -3.88 5.22 -8.13
N HIS A 8 -4.31 3.96 -8.15
CA HIS A 8 -5.73 3.62 -8.14
C HIS A 8 -6.45 4.02 -6.85
N LYS A 9 -5.76 4.09 -5.71
CA LYS A 9 -6.31 4.65 -4.47
C LYS A 9 -6.44 6.16 -4.56
N LEU A 10 -5.44 6.83 -5.14
CA LEU A 10 -5.53 8.27 -5.42
C LEU A 10 -6.73 8.58 -6.33
N PHE A 11 -6.97 7.74 -7.34
CA PHE A 11 -8.18 7.85 -8.16
C PHE A 11 -9.45 7.69 -7.32
N SER A 12 -9.55 6.65 -6.49
CA SER A 12 -10.70 6.44 -5.62
C SER A 12 -10.92 7.54 -4.58
N TYR A 13 -9.87 8.15 -4.03
CA TYR A 13 -10.04 9.19 -3.00
C TYR A 13 -10.26 10.59 -3.59
N TRP A 14 -9.73 10.87 -4.78
CA TRP A 14 -9.73 12.22 -5.35
C TRP A 14 -9.94 12.23 -6.87
N GLY A 15 -9.21 11.39 -7.60
CA GLY A 15 -9.20 11.45 -9.06
C GLY A 15 -10.55 11.21 -9.72
N GLN A 16 -11.46 10.45 -9.09
CA GLN A 16 -12.84 10.25 -9.59
C GLN A 16 -13.67 11.54 -9.63
N TYR A 17 -13.28 12.55 -8.85
CA TYR A 17 -13.92 13.88 -8.84
C TYR A 17 -13.15 14.92 -9.66
N GLN A 18 -11.94 14.57 -10.12
CA GLN A 18 -11.01 15.45 -10.85
C GLN A 18 -10.38 14.69 -12.02
N GLU A 19 -11.22 13.97 -12.79
CA GLU A 19 -10.75 12.97 -13.76
C GLU A 19 -9.73 13.52 -14.76
N ASP A 20 -10.00 14.69 -15.34
CA ASP A 20 -9.11 15.31 -16.34
C ASP A 20 -7.75 15.70 -15.75
N LEU A 21 -7.71 16.12 -14.49
CA LEU A 21 -6.46 16.45 -13.82
C LEU A 21 -5.72 15.18 -13.39
N TYR A 22 -6.44 14.18 -12.90
CA TYR A 22 -5.88 12.87 -12.60
C TYR A 22 -5.25 12.25 -13.86
N ASP A 23 -5.98 12.18 -14.98
CA ASP A 23 -5.54 11.56 -16.23
C ASP A 23 -4.38 12.30 -16.90
N ARG A 24 -4.22 13.59 -16.60
CA ARG A 24 -3.06 14.37 -17.03
C ARG A 24 -1.77 13.90 -16.37
N HIS A 25 -1.82 13.39 -15.14
CA HIS A 25 -0.62 13.12 -14.32
C HIS A 25 -0.45 11.67 -13.89
N PHE A 26 -1.50 10.87 -13.81
CA PHE A 26 -1.48 9.52 -13.24
C PHE A 26 -2.22 8.53 -14.13
N ARG A 27 -1.75 7.28 -14.12
CA ARG A 27 -2.36 6.14 -14.81
C ARG A 27 -2.31 4.90 -13.92
N HIS A 28 -3.27 4.01 -14.10
CA HIS A 28 -3.29 2.67 -13.53
C HIS A 28 -4.07 1.72 -14.44
N GLY A 29 -3.89 0.41 -14.29
CA GLY A 29 -4.58 -0.59 -15.08
C GLY A 29 -6.11 -0.54 -14.93
N GLY A 30 -6.82 -0.87 -16.00
CA GLY A 30 -8.28 -0.84 -16.07
C GLY A 30 -8.87 0.56 -16.30
N ARG A 31 -8.04 1.61 -16.43
CA ARG A 31 -8.49 2.98 -16.66
C ARG A 31 -7.97 3.52 -17.99
N ARG A 32 -8.84 4.18 -18.77
CA ARG A 32 -8.52 4.84 -20.07
C ARG A 32 -7.67 3.99 -21.02
N GLY A 33 -8.01 2.70 -21.13
CA GLY A 33 -7.33 1.77 -22.03
C GLY A 33 -5.97 1.25 -21.54
N VAL A 34 -5.53 1.61 -20.32
CA VAL A 34 -4.36 0.98 -19.69
C VAL A 34 -4.75 -0.45 -19.31
N GLY A 35 -4.05 -1.45 -19.85
CA GLY A 35 -4.31 -2.86 -19.55
C GLY A 35 -4.05 -3.24 -18.09
N GLY A 36 -4.50 -4.42 -17.67
CA GLY A 36 -4.27 -4.96 -16.32
C GLY A 36 -5.31 -4.51 -15.29
N LYS A 37 -5.10 -4.95 -14.04
CA LYS A 37 -5.97 -4.65 -12.89
C LYS A 37 -5.66 -3.28 -12.29
N ALA A 38 -6.54 -2.76 -11.44
CA ALA A 38 -6.38 -1.43 -10.86
C ALA A 38 -5.05 -1.24 -10.09
N TRP A 39 -4.54 -2.28 -9.43
CA TRP A 39 -3.26 -2.23 -8.71
C TRP A 39 -2.03 -2.48 -9.59
N GLU A 40 -2.21 -2.58 -10.92
CA GLU A 40 -1.14 -2.85 -11.88
C GLU A 40 -0.90 -1.63 -12.78
N ASN A 41 0.26 -1.61 -13.46
CA ASN A 41 0.60 -0.61 -14.48
C ASN A 41 0.49 0.85 -14.01
N HIS A 42 0.87 1.11 -12.76
CA HIS A 42 0.93 2.48 -12.23
C HIS A 42 2.05 3.26 -12.90
N SER A 43 1.70 4.40 -13.46
CA SER A 43 2.64 5.35 -14.05
C SER A 43 2.21 6.77 -13.79
N PHE A 44 3.15 7.70 -13.81
CA PHE A 44 2.91 9.12 -13.56
C PHE A 44 3.80 10.02 -14.44
N ARG A 45 3.49 11.31 -14.44
CA ARG A 45 4.35 12.38 -14.96
C ARG A 45 4.05 13.69 -14.24
N GLU A 46 5.08 14.45 -13.91
CA GLU A 46 4.92 15.78 -13.30
C GLU A 46 4.52 16.82 -14.34
N ASP A 47 5.12 16.75 -15.54
CA ASP A 47 4.85 17.63 -16.68
C ASP A 47 3.90 16.93 -17.67
N PRO A 48 2.69 17.48 -17.95
CA PRO A 48 1.74 16.94 -18.91
C PRO A 48 2.27 16.81 -20.35
N ASP A 49 3.36 17.49 -20.70
CA ASP A 49 3.95 17.43 -22.03
C ASP A 49 5.04 16.34 -22.14
N LYS A 50 5.36 15.67 -21.03
CA LYS A 50 6.33 14.56 -20.99
C LYS A 50 5.65 13.19 -21.08
N SER A 51 6.46 12.19 -21.39
CA SER A 51 6.04 10.79 -21.35
C SER A 51 5.77 10.34 -19.92
N PHE A 52 4.79 9.45 -19.75
CA PHE A 52 4.57 8.75 -18.49
C PHE A 52 5.76 7.83 -18.18
N GLN A 53 6.12 7.77 -16.90
CA GLN A 53 7.10 6.81 -16.38
C GLN A 53 6.48 5.90 -15.31
N PRO A 54 6.97 4.65 -15.14
CA PRO A 54 6.47 3.77 -14.09
C PRO A 54 6.67 4.34 -12.68
N CYS A 55 5.71 4.11 -11.78
CA CYS A 55 5.81 4.57 -10.38
C CYS A 55 6.81 3.74 -9.56
N HIS A 56 6.81 2.42 -9.74
CA HIS A 56 7.47 1.48 -8.83
C HIS A 56 8.92 1.13 -9.23
N LEU A 57 9.72 2.14 -9.53
CA LEU A 57 11.12 1.93 -9.93
C LEU A 57 12.08 1.87 -8.74
N ASN A 58 11.97 2.84 -7.83
CA ASN A 58 12.77 2.93 -6.61
C ASN A 58 12.09 3.92 -5.64
N GLN A 59 12.61 4.00 -4.42
CA GLN A 59 12.05 4.87 -3.38
C GLN A 59 12.05 6.35 -3.75
N GLY A 60 13.09 6.84 -4.45
CA GLY A 60 13.11 8.22 -4.94
C GLY A 60 11.92 8.54 -5.84
N VAL A 61 11.57 7.62 -6.74
CA VAL A 61 10.39 7.76 -7.62
C VAL A 61 9.09 7.67 -6.82
N GLU A 62 8.97 6.76 -5.86
CA GLU A 62 7.79 6.66 -4.99
C GLU A 62 7.52 7.98 -4.22
N TYR A 63 8.58 8.61 -3.69
CA TYR A 63 8.47 9.90 -3.02
C TYR A 63 8.16 11.06 -3.98
N GLN A 64 8.63 11.00 -5.24
CA GLN A 64 8.22 11.97 -6.27
C GLN A 64 6.72 11.86 -6.57
N VAL A 65 6.19 10.64 -6.72
CA VAL A 65 4.76 10.42 -6.96
C VAL A 65 3.93 10.93 -5.79
N LEU A 66 4.35 10.63 -4.55
CA LEU A 66 3.72 11.14 -3.34
C LEU A 66 3.70 12.67 -3.30
N LYS A 67 4.83 13.32 -3.58
CA LYS A 67 4.92 14.80 -3.60
C LYS A 67 3.99 15.42 -4.64
N LEU A 68 3.94 14.85 -5.85
CA LEU A 68 3.02 15.30 -6.89
C LEU A 68 1.56 15.13 -6.44
N ALA A 69 1.20 13.99 -5.89
CA ALA A 69 -0.14 13.73 -5.38
C ALA A 69 -0.53 14.69 -4.25
N ALA A 70 0.38 14.96 -3.30
CA ALA A 70 0.16 15.92 -2.23
C ALA A 70 -0.07 17.34 -2.79
N THR A 71 0.69 17.73 -3.83
CA THR A 71 0.54 19.04 -4.49
C THR A 71 -0.83 19.17 -5.17
N LEU A 72 -1.32 18.11 -5.82
CA LEU A 72 -2.55 18.15 -6.62
C LEU A 72 -3.83 17.87 -5.81
N ALA A 73 -3.77 16.97 -4.83
CA ALA A 73 -4.90 16.43 -4.10
C ALA A 73 -4.92 16.78 -2.60
N GLY A 74 -3.83 17.37 -2.09
CA GLY A 74 -3.62 17.62 -0.66
C GLY A 74 -2.97 16.43 0.07
N GLU A 75 -2.25 16.74 1.14
CA GLU A 75 -1.46 15.76 1.91
C GLU A 75 -2.32 14.69 2.58
N ASP A 76 -3.48 15.04 3.15
CA ASP A 76 -4.39 14.05 3.77
C ASP A 76 -4.80 12.95 2.76
N VAL A 77 -5.09 13.33 1.51
CA VAL A 77 -5.43 12.36 0.46
C VAL A 77 -4.20 11.56 0.06
N ALA A 78 -3.06 12.24 -0.17
CA ALA A 78 -1.85 11.60 -0.65
C ALA A 78 -1.33 10.54 0.33
N TYR A 79 -1.33 10.84 1.63
CA TYR A 79 -0.88 9.91 2.67
C TYR A 79 -1.81 8.71 2.86
N ARG A 80 -3.10 8.80 2.50
CA ARG A 80 -3.99 7.62 2.45
C ARG A 80 -3.63 6.65 1.33
N CYS A 81 -2.89 7.10 0.32
CA CYS A 81 -2.60 6.35 -0.89
C CYS A 81 -1.25 5.65 -0.87
N ILE A 82 -0.52 5.66 0.24
CA ILE A 82 0.78 4.99 0.36
C ILE A 82 0.72 3.79 1.30
N SER A 83 1.35 2.69 0.91
CA SER A 83 1.70 1.59 1.79
C SER A 83 3.07 1.86 2.41
N ILE A 84 3.20 1.79 3.73
CA ILE A 84 4.37 2.28 4.47
C ILE A 84 5.07 1.14 5.24
N GLY A 85 6.40 1.16 5.21
CA GLY A 85 7.26 0.31 6.02
C GLY A 85 7.37 -1.13 5.51
N GLY A 86 8.09 -1.96 6.26
CA GLY A 86 8.27 -3.39 5.95
C GLY A 86 6.94 -4.14 5.75
N PRO A 87 5.94 -3.95 6.63
CA PRO A 87 4.64 -4.60 6.49
C PRO A 87 3.73 -4.01 5.40
N GLN A 88 4.12 -2.89 4.79
CA GLN A 88 3.35 -2.22 3.74
C GLN A 88 1.91 -1.87 4.17
N ILE A 89 1.73 -1.27 5.36
CA ILE A 89 0.41 -0.87 5.83
C ILE A 89 -0.06 0.37 5.05
N LEU A 90 -1.23 0.27 4.42
CA LEU A 90 -1.84 1.38 3.69
C LEU A 90 -2.26 2.51 4.64
N GLY A 91 -1.85 3.75 4.36
CA GLY A 91 -2.12 4.92 5.20
C GLY A 91 -3.60 5.24 5.40
N SER A 92 -4.49 4.72 4.55
CA SER A 92 -5.94 4.78 4.78
C SER A 92 -6.39 4.09 6.07
N ASN A 93 -5.56 3.22 6.66
CA ASN A 93 -5.84 2.53 7.91
C ASN A 93 -5.53 3.35 9.17
N TYR A 94 -5.07 4.59 9.05
CA TYR A 94 -4.65 5.42 10.19
C TYR A 94 -5.62 5.39 11.39
N ARG A 95 -6.94 5.48 11.14
CA ARG A 95 -7.95 5.48 12.21
C ARG A 95 -8.03 4.15 12.95
N ILE A 96 -7.97 3.03 12.24
CA ILE A 96 -8.06 1.71 12.89
C ILE A 96 -6.77 1.35 13.64
N LEU A 97 -5.67 2.02 13.31
CA LEU A 97 -4.39 1.97 14.03
C LEU A 97 -4.30 3.04 15.14
N GLY A 98 -5.35 3.84 15.37
CA GLY A 98 -5.40 4.82 16.47
C GLY A 98 -4.72 6.17 16.20
N TYR A 99 -4.30 6.45 14.96
CA TYR A 99 -3.76 7.77 14.59
C TYR A 99 -4.87 8.78 14.30
N SER A 100 -4.62 10.05 14.60
CA SER A 100 -5.57 11.15 14.40
C SER A 100 -5.74 11.55 12.93
N SER A 101 -4.69 11.37 12.12
CA SER A 101 -4.64 11.69 10.69
C SER A 101 -3.72 10.71 9.94
N PRO A 102 -3.84 10.59 8.61
CA PRO A 102 -2.89 9.81 7.82
C PRO A 102 -1.47 10.41 7.85
N GLU A 103 -1.35 11.72 8.03
CA GLU A 103 -0.08 12.40 8.28
C GLU A 103 0.56 11.95 9.60
N ALA A 104 -0.19 11.92 10.70
CA ALA A 104 0.33 11.46 12.00
C ALA A 104 0.81 10.00 11.93
N MET A 105 0.11 9.14 11.18
CA MET A 105 0.57 7.78 10.90
C MET A 105 1.87 7.79 10.07
N TYR A 106 1.91 8.60 9.00
CA TYR A 106 3.10 8.73 8.16
C TYR A 106 4.31 9.18 8.97
N GLU A 107 4.20 10.24 9.76
CA GLU A 107 5.27 10.75 10.61
C GLU A 107 5.80 9.69 11.58
N ALA A 108 4.90 9.00 12.29
CA ALA A 108 5.29 7.94 13.21
C ALA A 108 6.06 6.82 12.49
N PHE A 109 5.61 6.41 11.30
CA PHE A 109 6.27 5.40 10.50
C PHE A 109 7.58 5.91 9.86
N GLN A 110 7.76 7.21 9.66
CA GLN A 110 9.05 7.76 9.21
C GLN A 110 10.10 7.78 10.32
N GLN A 111 9.69 7.92 11.58
CA GLN A 111 10.59 8.06 12.72
C GLN A 111 11.27 6.75 13.12
N ASP A 112 10.54 5.64 13.14
CA ASP A 112 11.07 4.38 13.70
C ASP A 112 10.44 3.14 13.06
N GLU A 113 11.26 2.12 12.76
CA GLU A 113 10.80 0.80 12.32
C GLU A 113 9.98 0.08 13.40
N ARG A 114 10.18 0.42 14.67
CA ARG A 114 9.31 -0.04 15.77
C ARG A 114 7.84 0.29 15.49
N ALA A 115 7.55 1.45 14.93
CA ALA A 115 6.18 1.83 14.57
C ALA A 115 5.60 0.93 13.47
N HIS A 116 6.45 0.38 12.58
CA HIS A 116 5.99 -0.56 11.55
C HIS A 116 5.57 -1.89 12.18
N VAL A 117 6.39 -2.41 13.09
CA VAL A 117 6.11 -3.67 13.80
C VAL A 117 4.82 -3.54 14.62
N LEU A 118 4.69 -2.46 15.39
CA LEU A 118 3.47 -2.20 16.16
C LEU A 118 2.25 -2.04 15.23
N GLY A 119 2.38 -1.24 14.17
CA GLY A 119 1.31 -1.03 13.19
C GLY A 119 0.85 -2.31 12.49
N PHE A 120 1.73 -3.28 12.25
CA PHE A 120 1.37 -4.60 11.76
C PHE A 120 0.46 -5.35 12.76
N PHE A 121 0.87 -5.42 14.03
CA PHE A 121 0.07 -6.09 15.05
C PHE A 121 -1.25 -5.40 15.31
N ASP A 122 -1.27 -4.07 15.35
CA ASP A 122 -2.48 -3.26 15.49
C ASP A 122 -3.45 -3.52 14.33
N PHE A 123 -2.95 -3.53 13.09
CA PHE A 123 -3.75 -3.88 11.92
C PHE A 123 -4.32 -5.30 12.01
N CYS A 124 -3.50 -6.29 12.40
CA CYS A 124 -3.93 -7.66 12.57
C CYS A 124 -4.99 -7.81 13.67
N GLN A 125 -4.86 -7.07 14.78
CA GLN A 125 -5.82 -7.09 15.87
C GLN A 125 -7.15 -6.44 15.45
N ALA A 126 -7.09 -5.25 14.87
CA ALA A 126 -8.26 -4.50 14.41
C ALA A 126 -9.10 -5.30 13.39
N ASN A 127 -8.43 -6.05 12.51
CA ASN A 127 -9.08 -6.87 11.48
C ASN A 127 -9.31 -8.33 11.89
N LYS A 128 -9.07 -8.70 13.17
CA LYS A 128 -9.25 -10.06 13.70
C LYS A 128 -8.46 -11.13 12.93
N LEU A 129 -7.28 -10.78 12.44
CA LEU A 129 -6.42 -11.66 11.64
C LEU A 129 -5.55 -12.59 12.51
N VAL A 130 -5.32 -12.22 13.77
CA VAL A 130 -4.49 -13.01 14.72
C VAL A 130 -4.99 -14.45 14.87
N ARG A 131 -6.32 -14.68 14.78
CA ARG A 131 -6.89 -16.03 14.86
C ARG A 131 -6.40 -16.94 13.73
N PHE A 132 -6.22 -16.39 12.53
CA PHE A 132 -5.75 -17.16 11.37
C PHE A 132 -4.27 -17.50 11.51
N LEU A 133 -3.45 -16.58 12.02
CA LEU A 133 -2.05 -16.88 12.34
C LEU A 133 -1.94 -18.00 13.38
N ARG A 134 -2.76 -17.96 14.44
CA ARG A 134 -2.75 -19.00 15.50
C ARG A 134 -3.20 -20.37 15.00
N SER A 135 -4.16 -20.41 14.09
CA SER A 135 -4.65 -21.66 13.49
C SER A 135 -3.87 -22.06 12.23
N GLN A 136 -2.78 -21.36 11.89
CA GLN A 136 -1.99 -21.57 10.69
C GLN A 136 -2.84 -21.55 9.39
N ASP A 137 -3.89 -20.73 9.37
CA ASP A 137 -4.78 -20.54 8.22
C ASP A 137 -4.23 -19.43 7.32
N TRP A 138 -3.20 -19.77 6.56
CA TRP A 138 -2.44 -18.81 5.75
C TRP A 138 -3.26 -18.17 4.63
N TRP A 139 -4.23 -18.90 4.08
CA TRP A 139 -5.10 -18.40 3.01
C TRP A 139 -6.10 -17.37 3.54
N ASN A 140 -6.77 -17.63 4.67
CA ASN A 140 -7.66 -16.62 5.23
C ASN A 140 -6.88 -15.44 5.82
N PHE A 141 -5.66 -15.66 6.34
CA PHE A 141 -4.78 -14.55 6.70
C PHE A 141 -4.41 -13.70 5.48
N ALA A 142 -3.91 -14.31 4.41
CA ALA A 142 -3.54 -13.63 3.16
C ALA A 142 -4.73 -12.87 2.57
N LYS A 143 -5.92 -13.47 2.56
CA LYS A 143 -7.15 -12.80 2.10
C LYS A 143 -7.48 -11.57 2.94
N GLY A 144 -7.33 -11.65 4.27
CA GLY A 144 -7.62 -10.55 5.18
C GLY A 144 -6.57 -9.43 5.13
N TYR A 145 -5.30 -9.79 4.93
CA TYR A 145 -4.18 -8.85 4.93
C TYR A 145 -3.92 -8.21 3.56
N ASN A 146 -3.86 -9.02 2.50
CA ASN A 146 -3.53 -8.58 1.13
C ASN A 146 -4.76 -8.37 0.23
N GLY A 147 -5.94 -8.79 0.69
CA GLY A 147 -7.17 -8.78 -0.09
C GLY A 147 -7.36 -10.03 -0.96
N ALA A 148 -8.53 -10.13 -1.61
CA ALA A 148 -8.94 -11.34 -2.34
C ALA A 148 -8.21 -11.56 -3.68
N GLY A 149 -7.41 -10.60 -4.15
CA GLY A 149 -6.87 -10.60 -5.52
C GLY A 149 -5.71 -11.58 -5.76
N GLN A 150 -5.00 -11.98 -4.71
CA GLN A 150 -3.78 -12.81 -4.78
C GLN A 150 -3.66 -13.80 -3.61
N VAL A 151 -4.80 -14.31 -3.11
CA VAL A 151 -4.85 -15.18 -1.91
C VAL A 151 -3.94 -16.39 -2.03
N GLU A 152 -4.00 -17.11 -3.15
CA GLU A 152 -3.21 -18.32 -3.38
C GLU A 152 -1.69 -18.05 -3.31
N LYS A 153 -1.26 -16.97 -3.97
CA LYS A 153 0.14 -16.57 -4.02
C LYS A 153 0.67 -16.14 -2.66
N TYR A 154 -0.08 -15.32 -1.92
CA TYR A 154 0.36 -14.86 -0.60
C TYR A 154 0.23 -15.95 0.46
N GLY A 155 -0.82 -16.77 0.42
CA GLY A 155 -1.00 -17.91 1.33
C GLY A 155 0.15 -18.89 1.24
N SER A 156 0.49 -19.34 0.02
CA SER A 156 1.64 -20.24 -0.21
C SER A 156 2.98 -19.65 0.23
N TRP A 157 3.22 -18.35 0.03
CA TRP A 157 4.45 -17.70 0.49
C TRP A 157 4.56 -17.64 2.01
N ILE A 158 3.46 -17.36 2.70
CA ILE A 158 3.42 -17.30 4.17
C ILE A 158 3.63 -18.69 4.75
N GLU A 159 2.96 -19.71 4.20
CA GLU A 159 3.16 -21.10 4.59
C GLU A 159 4.62 -21.53 4.43
N ALA A 160 5.22 -21.28 3.26
CA ALA A 160 6.61 -21.64 2.99
C ALA A 160 7.58 -20.95 3.96
N ALA A 161 7.37 -19.67 4.25
CA ALA A 161 8.19 -18.92 5.19
C ALA A 161 8.04 -19.44 6.64
N PHE A 162 6.83 -19.82 7.05
CA PHE A 162 6.60 -20.41 8.37
C PHE A 162 7.31 -21.75 8.51
N SER A 163 7.17 -22.65 7.54
CA SER A 163 7.83 -23.97 7.55
C SER A 163 9.36 -23.85 7.61
N ALA A 164 9.95 -22.95 6.81
CA ALA A 164 11.39 -22.70 6.86
C ALA A 164 11.84 -22.15 8.23
N GLY A 165 11.01 -21.32 8.88
CA GLY A 165 11.28 -20.83 10.24
C GLY A 165 11.24 -21.93 11.29
N GLU A 166 10.25 -22.82 11.24
CA GLU A 166 10.14 -23.98 12.13
C GLU A 166 11.35 -24.91 11.99
N GLU A 167 11.82 -25.18 10.78
CA GLU A 167 13.04 -25.98 10.55
C GLU A 167 14.27 -25.37 11.22
N ILE A 168 14.43 -24.04 11.19
CA ILE A 168 15.55 -23.35 11.84
C ILE A 168 15.45 -23.41 13.37
N LEU A 169 14.23 -23.36 13.92
CA LEU A 169 14.01 -23.34 15.37
C LEU A 169 14.04 -24.74 16.00
N THR A 170 13.77 -25.78 15.21
CA THR A 170 13.66 -27.18 15.67
C THR A 170 14.82 -28.07 15.24
N GLY A 171 15.63 -27.64 14.26
CA GLY A 171 16.88 -28.29 13.85
C GLY A 171 18.10 -27.75 14.59
#